data_AF-A0A9Q1DIE9-F1
#
_entry.id   AF-A0A9Q1DIE9-F1
#
_cell.length_a   1.000
_cell.length_b   1.000
_cell.length_c   1.000
_cell.angle_alpha   90.00
_cell.angle_beta   90.00
_cell.angle_gamma   90.00
#
_symmetry.space_group_name_H-M   'P 1'
#
loop_
_entity.id
_entity.type
_entity.pdbx_description
1 polymer ?
#
loop_
_entity_poly.entity_id
_entity_poly.type
_entity_poly.pdbx_seq_one_letter_code
_entity_poly.pdbx_strand_id
1 'polypeptide(L)'
;MGALNLHQEEQVEEFLLQTPILPSSPEKRVLLVFHCEFSSERGPRMCRFVRERDRVLNEYPNLHYPELYVLKGGYKEFFPLFQRTTRTLRRTCASSVSRAAPGPANAARETSTAA
;
A
#
# COMPACT_ATOMS: atom_id res chain seq x y z
N MET A 1 -4.17 2.06 -10.28
CA MET A 1 -3.45 0.90 -9.74
C MET A 1 -4.44 -0.02 -9.05
N GLY A 2 -4.31 -1.33 -9.27
CA GLY A 2 -4.87 -2.37 -8.40
C GLY A 2 -3.86 -2.73 -7.32
N ALA A 3 -3.44 -4.00 -7.27
CA ALA A 3 -2.81 -4.52 -6.08
C ALA A 3 -1.82 -5.71 -6.24
N LEU A 4 -1.04 -5.97 -5.17
CA LEU A 4 0.06 -6.95 -5.03
C LEU A 4 -0.25 -8.09 -4.03
N ASN A 5 -0.67 -9.26 -4.52
CA ASN A 5 -1.13 -10.38 -3.69
C ASN A 5 0.02 -11.15 -3.01
N LEU A 6 0.47 -10.66 -1.85
CA LEU A 6 1.52 -11.29 -1.04
C LEU A 6 0.89 -12.12 0.08
N HIS A 7 1.14 -13.44 0.09
CA HIS A 7 0.47 -14.38 1.00
C HIS A 7 1.41 -15.30 1.78
N GLN A 8 2.68 -15.40 1.35
CA GLN A 8 3.77 -16.03 2.09
C GLN A 8 4.66 -14.96 2.73
N GLU A 9 5.36 -15.28 3.81
CA GLU A 9 6.15 -14.32 4.60
C GLU A 9 7.39 -13.84 3.83
N GLU A 10 8.02 -14.74 3.08
CA GLU A 10 9.21 -14.50 2.25
C GLU A 10 8.92 -13.47 1.16
N GLN A 11 7.75 -13.57 0.51
CA GLN A 11 7.29 -12.62 -0.52
C GLN A 11 7.08 -11.21 0.05
N VAL A 12 6.67 -11.14 1.32
CA VAL A 12 6.41 -9.89 2.03
C VAL A 12 7.73 -9.26 2.48
N GLU A 13 8.69 -10.05 2.95
CA GLU A 13 10.04 -9.59 3.28
C GLU A 13 10.81 -9.11 2.03
N GLU A 14 10.80 -9.89 0.95
CA GLU A 14 11.41 -9.50 -0.33
C GLU A 14 10.81 -8.19 -0.86
N PHE A 15 9.48 -8.11 -0.99
CA PHE A 15 8.84 -6.98 -1.65
C PHE A 15 8.82 -5.69 -0.80
N LEU A 16 8.70 -5.79 0.53
CA LEU A 16 8.58 -4.61 1.41
C LEU A 16 9.86 -4.24 2.14
N LEU A 17 10.72 -5.20 2.51
CA LEU A 17 11.81 -4.96 3.46
C LEU A 17 13.20 -5.05 2.81
N GLN A 18 13.41 -5.92 1.82
CA GLN A 18 14.65 -5.93 1.04
C GLN A 18 14.72 -4.73 0.06
N THR A 19 13.59 -4.33 -0.52
CA THR A 19 13.46 -3.12 -1.36
C THR A 19 12.41 -2.16 -0.78
N PRO A 20 12.74 -1.38 0.27
CA PRO A 20 11.76 -0.52 0.95
C PRO A 20 11.10 0.49 0.01
N ILE A 21 9.80 0.68 0.18
CA ILE A 21 9.01 1.62 -0.60
C ILE A 21 9.24 3.03 -0.05
N LEU A 22 10.17 3.76 -0.67
CA LEU A 22 10.41 5.17 -0.36
C LEU A 22 9.26 6.07 -0.86
N PRO A 23 8.88 7.13 -0.12
CA PRO A 23 7.93 8.13 -0.59
C PRO A 23 8.54 9.01 -1.70
N SER A 24 7.70 9.50 -2.62
CA SER A 24 8.15 10.36 -3.73
C SER A 24 8.48 11.81 -3.36
N SER A 25 8.17 12.23 -2.13
CA SER A 25 8.55 13.52 -1.54
C SER A 25 8.50 13.41 -0.01
N PRO A 26 9.32 14.17 0.76
CA PRO A 26 9.41 14.03 2.22
C PRO A 26 8.12 14.35 2.97
N GLU A 27 7.22 15.11 2.35
CA GLU A 27 5.88 15.43 2.87
C GLU A 27 4.91 14.24 2.83
N LYS A 28 5.16 13.25 1.97
CA LYS A 28 4.28 12.10 1.75
C LYS A 28 4.76 10.93 2.62
N ARG A 29 3.81 10.21 3.20
CA ARG A 29 4.07 9.01 4.01
C ARG A 29 3.53 7.78 3.30
N VAL A 30 4.19 6.64 3.51
CA VAL A 30 3.79 5.35 2.94
C VAL A 30 2.98 4.60 4.01
N LEU A 31 1.78 4.16 3.61
CA LEU A 31 0.84 3.46 4.48
C LEU A 31 0.63 2.04 3.94
N LEU A 32 0.65 1.04 4.82
CA LEU A 32 0.33 -0.33 4.45
C LEU A 32 -1.01 -0.75 5.06
N VAL A 33 -1.90 -1.32 4.23
CA VAL A 33 -3.22 -1.80 4.65
C VAL A 33 -3.30 -3.30 4.38
N PHE A 34 -3.18 -4.11 5.43
CA PHE A 34 -3.33 -5.55 5.36
C PHE A 34 -4.81 -5.94 5.38
N HIS A 35 -5.17 -6.96 4.60
CA HIS A 35 -6.48 -7.59 4.68
C HIS A 35 -6.36 -9.07 4.34
N CYS A 36 -7.40 -9.83 4.65
CA CYS A 36 -7.66 -11.09 3.96
C CYS A 36 -9.14 -11.15 3.59
N GLU A 37 -9.76 -12.33 3.63
CA GLU A 37 -11.19 -12.50 3.40
C GLU A 37 -12.03 -11.86 4.52
N PHE A 38 -11.70 -12.15 5.79
CA PHE A 38 -12.39 -11.64 6.99
C PHE A 38 -11.53 -10.69 7.83
N SER A 39 -10.21 -10.65 7.58
CA SER A 39 -9.20 -9.95 8.40
C SER A 39 -9.15 -10.32 9.89
N SER A 40 -9.61 -11.52 10.28
CA SER A 40 -9.42 -12.07 11.62
C SER A 40 -7.99 -12.56 11.85
N GLU A 41 -7.53 -13.50 11.00
CA GLU A 41 -6.24 -14.19 11.20
C GLU A 41 -5.14 -13.70 10.27
N ARG A 42 -5.21 -14.07 8.97
CA ARG A 42 -4.11 -13.86 8.00
C ARG A 42 -3.65 -12.40 7.89
N GLY A 43 -4.59 -11.45 7.89
CA GLY A 43 -4.29 -10.01 7.82
C GLY A 43 -3.53 -9.50 9.05
N PRO A 44 -4.09 -9.63 10.27
CA PRO A 44 -3.39 -9.30 11.51
C PRO A 44 -2.05 -10.03 11.70
N ARG A 45 -1.96 -11.32 11.35
CA ARG A 45 -0.72 -12.09 11.47
C ARG A 45 0.40 -11.49 10.60
N MET A 46 0.12 -11.20 9.34
CA MET A 46 1.09 -10.58 8.43
C MET A 46 1.45 -9.14 8.85
N CYS A 47 0.47 -8.37 9.35
CA CYS A 47 0.71 -7.02 9.87
C CYS A 47 1.67 -7.00 11.08
N ARG A 48 1.63 -8.04 11.94
CA ARG A 48 2.56 -8.22 13.05
C ARG A 48 3.96 -8.61 12.56
N PHE A 49 4.04 -9.66 11.73
CA PHE A 49 5.29 -10.13 11.11
C PHE A 49 6.08 -8.98 10.46
N VAL A 50 5.43 -8.14 9.64
CA VAL A 50 6.09 -7.00 9.00
C VAL A 50 6.63 -5.99 10.02
N ARG A 51 5.88 -5.69 11.09
CA ARG A 51 6.33 -4.75 12.12
C ARG A 51 7.48 -5.33 12.97
N GLU A 52 7.44 -6.61 13.28
CA GLU A 52 8.50 -7.32 13.99
C GLU A 52 9.78 -7.34 13.16
N ARG A 53 9.69 -7.68 11.87
CA ARG A 53 10.85 -7.71 10.96
C ARG A 53 11.40 -6.31 10.65
N ASP A 54 10.55 -5.30 10.42
CA ASP A 54 10.97 -3.89 10.25
C ASP A 54 11.64 -3.33 11.52
N ARG A 55 11.29 -3.84 12.72
CA ARG A 55 11.99 -3.54 13.99
C ARG A 55 13.32 -4.27 14.17
N VAL A 56 13.50 -5.46 13.59
CA VAL A 56 14.79 -6.17 13.59
C VAL A 56 15.78 -5.55 12.59
N LEU A 57 15.27 -4.88 11.55
CA LEU A 57 16.08 -4.26 10.48
C LEU A 57 16.43 -2.78 10.73
N ASN A 58 15.88 -2.13 11.77
CA ASN A 58 16.09 -0.70 12.06
C ASN A 58 16.47 -0.43 13.51
N GLU A 59 17.39 0.50 13.73
CA GLU A 59 17.64 1.05 15.06
C GLU A 59 16.46 1.90 15.55
N TYR A 60 16.06 1.69 16.81
CA TYR A 60 14.99 2.44 17.46
C TYR A 60 15.34 3.96 17.51
N PRO A 61 14.39 4.87 17.18
CA PRO A 61 12.96 4.66 16.99
C PRO A 61 12.51 4.34 15.55
N ASN A 62 13.44 4.25 14.59
CA ASN A 62 13.17 4.25 13.15
C ASN A 62 12.39 3.01 12.65
N LEU A 63 11.66 3.19 11.55
CA LEU A 63 10.87 2.19 10.82
C LEU A 63 10.78 2.62 9.36
N HIS A 64 10.76 1.67 8.41
CA HIS A 64 10.34 1.97 7.04
C HIS A 64 8.83 2.22 6.96
N TYR A 65 8.05 1.50 7.77
CA TYR A 65 6.58 1.55 7.75
C TYR A 65 6.01 1.90 9.12
N PRO A 66 6.00 3.19 9.53
CA PRO A 66 5.39 3.62 10.79
C PRO A 66 3.86 3.46 10.78
N GLU A 67 3.21 3.66 9.63
CA GLU A 67 1.75 3.59 9.47
C GLU A 67 1.31 2.24 8.86
N LEU A 68 0.84 1.33 9.73
CA LEU A 68 0.27 0.03 9.36
C LEU A 68 -1.17 -0.07 9.84
N TYR A 69 -2.07 -0.61 9.00
CA TYR A 69 -3.48 -0.79 9.32
C TYR A 69 -3.97 -2.18 8.89
N VAL A 70 -5.04 -2.67 9.53
CA VAL A 70 -5.78 -3.85 9.08
C VAL A 70 -7.20 -3.43 8.70
N LEU A 71 -7.65 -3.83 7.51
CA LEU A 71 -9.01 -3.59 7.03
C LEU A 71 -10.00 -4.51 7.77
N LYS A 72 -10.72 -3.96 8.76
CA LYS A 72 -11.80 -4.66 9.50
C LYS A 72 -12.82 -5.28 8.53
N GLY A 73 -13.28 -6.51 8.83
CA GLY A 73 -14.24 -7.24 8.00
C GLY A 73 -13.67 -7.83 6.70
N GLY A 74 -12.43 -7.45 6.36
CA GLY A 74 -11.71 -7.93 5.19
C GLY A 74 -12.43 -7.65 3.86
N TYR A 75 -12.03 -8.42 2.84
CA TYR A 75 -12.62 -8.31 1.51
C TYR A 75 -14.12 -8.65 1.51
N LYS A 76 -14.58 -9.54 2.40
CA LYS A 76 -15.99 -9.97 2.48
C LYS A 76 -16.95 -8.83 2.83
N GLU A 77 -16.60 -7.97 3.79
CA GLU A 77 -17.43 -6.80 4.13
C GLU A 77 -17.16 -5.61 3.21
N PHE A 78 -15.92 -5.43 2.75
CA PHE A 78 -15.55 -4.35 1.83
C PHE A 78 -16.22 -4.47 0.45
N PHE A 79 -16.18 -5.66 -0.16
CA PHE A 79 -16.58 -5.84 -1.55
C PHE A 79 -18.07 -5.50 -1.84
N PRO A 80 -19.06 -5.88 -1.01
CA PRO A 80 -20.46 -5.45 -1.20
C PRO A 80 -20.66 -3.93 -1.07
N LEU A 81 -19.99 -3.29 -0.11
CA LEU A 81 -20.12 -1.86 0.15
C LEU A 81 -19.63 -1.04 -1.06
N PHE A 82 -18.44 -1.36 -1.57
CA PHE A 82 -17.82 -0.61 -2.66
C PHE A 82 -18.30 -1.02 -4.06
N GLN A 83 -18.86 -2.24 -4.25
CA GLN A 83 -19.56 -2.61 -5.49
C GLN A 83 -20.70 -1.64 -5.85
N ARG A 84 -21.42 -1.12 -4.84
CA ARG A 84 -22.54 -0.21 -5.09
C ARG A 84 -22.08 1.14 -5.66
N THR A 85 -20.87 1.56 -5.33
CA THR A 85 -20.21 2.78 -5.86
C THR A 85 -19.47 2.51 -7.18
N THR A 86 -18.83 1.35 -7.33
CA THR A 86 -18.07 0.99 -8.56
C THR A 86 -18.94 0.44 -9.69
N ARG A 87 -20.27 0.37 -9.54
CA ARG A 87 -21.15 -0.05 -10.65
C ARG A 87 -21.07 0.87 -11.88
N THR A 88 -20.59 2.11 -11.72
CA THR A 88 -20.27 3.06 -12.79
C THR A 88 -18.83 2.93 -13.32
N LEU A 89 -17.91 2.29 -12.58
CA LEU A 89 -16.50 2.14 -12.90
C LEU A 89 -16.10 0.66 -12.95
N ARG A 90 -16.14 0.10 -14.16
CA ARG A 90 -15.98 -1.32 -14.52
C ARG A 90 -14.93 -2.10 -13.69
N ARG A 91 -15.39 -3.23 -13.16
CA ARG A 91 -14.70 -4.54 -13.13
C ARG A 91 -13.15 -4.52 -13.21
N THR A 92 -12.48 -4.58 -12.07
CA THR A 92 -11.30 -5.45 -11.88
C THR A 92 -11.03 -5.61 -10.39
N CYS A 93 -11.26 -6.80 -9.85
CA CYS A 93 -10.94 -7.12 -8.46
C CYS A 93 -9.60 -7.85 -8.42
N ALA A 94 -8.57 -7.18 -7.90
CA ALA A 94 -7.27 -7.74 -7.54
C ALA A 94 -6.92 -7.26 -6.13
N SER A 95 -6.43 -8.13 -5.26
CA SER A 95 -6.74 -8.10 -3.82
C SER A 95 -5.53 -7.82 -2.90
N SER A 96 -5.21 -6.53 -2.63
CA SER A 96 -4.05 -6.00 -1.81
C SER A 96 -4.13 -4.44 -1.70
N VAL A 97 -3.20 -3.55 -1.25
CA VAL A 97 -1.71 -3.31 -1.24
C VAL A 97 -1.08 -2.88 -2.60
N SER A 98 -0.38 -1.71 -2.68
CA SER A 98 0.15 -1.11 -3.95
C SER A 98 1.38 -0.17 -3.77
N ARG A 99 2.30 -0.09 -4.76
CA ARG A 99 3.50 0.80 -4.76
C ARG A 99 3.27 2.06 -5.59
N ALA A 100 3.51 3.25 -5.02
CA ALA A 100 3.29 4.54 -5.70
C ALA A 100 4.45 4.92 -6.63
N ALA A 101 4.31 4.69 -7.94
CA ALA A 101 5.20 5.28 -8.93
C ALA A 101 5.04 6.81 -8.98
N PRO A 102 6.11 7.59 -9.21
CA PRO A 102 5.99 9.02 -9.47
C PRO A 102 5.23 9.23 -10.78
N GLY A 103 4.19 10.06 -10.75
CA GLY A 103 3.51 10.51 -11.97
C GLY A 103 4.42 11.42 -12.80
N PRO A 104 4.19 11.55 -14.12
CA PRO A 104 4.94 12.50 -14.94
C PRO A 104 4.74 13.92 -14.40
N ALA A 105 5.82 14.69 -14.33
CA ALA A 105 5.73 16.13 -14.07
C ALA A 105 4.93 16.79 -15.20
N ASN A 106 4.08 17.77 -14.87
CA ASN A 106 3.23 18.44 -15.85
C ASN A 106 4.07 19.09 -16.96
N ALA A 107 3.71 18.78 -18.21
CA ALA A 107 4.13 19.57 -19.36
C ALA A 107 3.34 20.90 -19.43
N ALA A 108 3.83 21.80 -20.29
CA ALA A 108 3.18 23.04 -20.72
C ALA A 108 2.91 24.12 -19.64
N ARG A 109 3.85 25.06 -19.55
CA ARG A 109 3.55 26.42 -20.03
C ARG A 109 4.76 26.98 -20.78
N GLU A 110 4.58 27.25 -22.06
CA GLU A 110 5.64 27.74 -22.96
C GLU A 110 5.63 29.29 -23.06
N THR A 111 6.77 29.82 -23.55
CA THR A 111 6.97 31.13 -24.25
C THR A 111 6.46 32.43 -23.58
N SER A 112 7.29 33.47 -23.42
CA SER A 112 7.75 34.43 -24.45
C SER A 112 6.59 35.14 -25.18
N THR A 113 6.57 36.45 -25.40
CA THR A 113 7.60 37.51 -25.34
C THR A 113 6.98 38.73 -24.57
N ALA A 114 7.61 39.88 -24.30
CA ALA A 114 8.83 40.53 -24.79
C ALA A 114 9.46 41.48 -23.74
N ALA A 115 10.40 42.32 -24.18
CA ALA A 115 10.87 43.56 -23.56
C ALA A 115 10.75 44.70 -24.60
#